data_AF-A0AAN6NPD4-F1
#
_entry.id   AF-A0AAN6NPD4-F1
#
_cell.length_a   1.000
_cell.length_b   1.000
_cell.length_c   1.000
_cell.angle_alpha   90.00
_cell.angle_beta   90.00
_cell.angle_gamma   90.00
#
_symmetry.space_group_name_H-M   'P 1'
#
loop_
_entity.id
_entity.type
_entity.pdbx_description
1 polymer ?
#
loop_
_entity_poly.entity_id
_entity_poly.type
_entity_poly.pdbx_seq_one_letter_code
_entity_poly.pdbx_strand_id
1 'polypeptide(L)'
;MGLSTLLLWAGLSVGALASGAPRPKVYDYIWNRAAVVEYDQWETVGNPGWNWKSMSTAMLKAENYTGGPAGSGTKGPLHASVSRYVPEHQKLFVPTVVGSLGIPENNNSLQGNPIGVMFQPSSVNATNYVRSYSANAYLPKAGSNLEILTNTLVAKVNLKKQTRTSSSHR
;
A
#
# COMPACT_ATOMS: atom_id res chain seq x y z
N MET A 1 6.86 11.04 26.14
CA MET A 1 5.92 11.13 25.00
C MET A 1 6.40 10.13 23.95
N GLY A 2 5.69 9.01 23.79
CA GLY A 2 6.11 7.89 22.95
C GLY A 2 5.86 8.19 21.47
N LEU A 3 6.91 8.13 20.65
CA LEU A 3 6.78 8.13 19.20
C LEU A 3 6.37 6.74 18.73
N SER A 4 5.11 6.57 18.36
CA SER A 4 4.66 5.43 17.56
C SER A 4 5.19 5.60 16.14
N THR A 5 6.14 4.75 15.74
CA THR A 5 6.67 4.70 14.38
C THR A 5 5.75 3.81 13.54
N LEU A 6 5.06 4.40 12.56
CA LEU A 6 4.27 3.66 11.58
C LEU A 6 5.18 3.35 10.38
N LEU A 7 5.68 2.12 10.28
CA LEU A 7 6.35 1.61 9.08
C LEU A 7 5.27 1.13 8.10
N LEU A 8 5.03 1.90 7.03
CA LEU A 8 4.31 1.39 5.86
C LEU A 8 5.28 0.56 5.03
N TRP A 9 5.01 -0.74 4.92
CA TRP A 9 5.70 -1.67 4.02
C TRP A 9 4.85 -1.83 2.75
N ALA A 10 5.38 -1.42 1.61
CA ALA A 10 4.89 -1.80 0.30
C ALA A 10 6.05 -2.49 -0.43
N GLY A 11 5.74 -3.57 -1.15
CA GLY A 11 6.67 -4.52 -1.73
C GLY A 11 7.90 -3.93 -2.42
N LEU A 12 9.00 -4.69 -2.34
CA LEU A 12 10.34 -4.30 -2.74
C LEU A 12 10.40 -3.89 -4.24
N SER A 13 10.61 -2.60 -4.47
CA SER A 13 11.42 -2.05 -5.55
C SER A 13 12.06 -0.79 -5.01
N VAL A 14 13.38 -0.80 -4.84
CA VAL A 14 14.14 0.28 -4.18
C VAL A 14 13.91 1.61 -4.90
N GLY A 15 13.02 2.44 -4.36
CA GLY A 15 12.74 3.78 -4.85
C GLY A 15 13.49 4.82 -4.02
N ALA A 16 14.74 5.12 -4.36
CA ALA A 16 15.47 6.21 -3.72
C ALA A 16 14.75 7.56 -3.88
N LEU A 17 14.83 8.35 -2.80
CA LEU A 17 13.94 9.40 -2.29
C LEU A 17 13.64 10.62 -3.18
N ALA A 18 12.65 11.37 -2.70
CA ALA A 18 12.36 12.81 -2.77
C ALA A 18 13.44 13.78 -3.32
N SER A 19 14.05 13.53 -4.48
CA SER A 19 14.98 14.47 -5.10
C SER A 19 14.72 14.70 -6.59
N GLY A 20 14.24 15.90 -6.88
CA GLY A 20 14.85 16.87 -7.81
C GLY A 20 15.35 16.50 -9.22
N ALA A 21 15.16 15.28 -9.73
CA ALA A 21 15.52 14.95 -11.11
C ALA A 21 14.41 14.12 -11.81
N PRO A 22 13.98 14.49 -13.02
CA PRO A 22 12.88 13.83 -13.71
C PRO A 22 13.41 12.58 -14.43
N ARG A 23 13.75 11.53 -13.69
CA ARG A 23 13.78 10.19 -14.30
C ARG A 23 12.38 9.61 -14.18
N PRO A 24 11.67 9.33 -15.29
CA PRO A 24 10.38 8.66 -15.22
C PRO A 24 10.63 7.27 -14.64
N LYS A 25 10.31 7.11 -13.35
CA LYS A 25 10.27 5.79 -12.73
C LYS A 25 9.04 5.08 -13.26
N VAL A 26 9.26 4.08 -14.10
CA VAL A 26 8.23 3.19 -14.61
C VAL A 26 7.97 2.16 -13.50
N TYR A 27 6.93 2.42 -12.73
CA TYR A 27 6.32 1.43 -11.83
C TYR A 27 4.94 1.17 -12.38
N ASP A 28 4.47 -0.07 -12.30
CA ASP A 28 3.22 -0.52 -12.92
C ASP A 28 1.95 0.02 -12.23
N TYR A 29 2.12 0.86 -11.19
CA TYR A 29 1.05 1.53 -10.42
C TYR A 29 0.02 0.59 -9.78
N ILE A 30 0.17 -0.72 -9.88
CA ILE A 30 -0.87 -1.69 -9.49
C ILE A 30 -1.26 -1.54 -8.01
N TRP A 31 -2.56 -1.51 -7.76
CA TRP A 31 -3.15 -1.41 -6.43
C TRP A 31 -3.76 -2.76 -6.04
N ASN A 32 -3.04 -3.52 -5.20
CA ASN A 32 -3.44 -4.86 -4.76
C ASN A 32 -3.44 -4.97 -3.23
N ARG A 33 -4.19 -5.96 -2.73
CA ARG A 33 -4.08 -6.45 -1.35
C ARG A 33 -3.77 -7.94 -1.39
N ALA A 34 -2.97 -8.39 -0.43
CA ALA A 34 -2.66 -9.81 -0.24
C ALA A 34 -3.86 -10.60 0.29
N ALA A 35 -3.75 -11.93 0.33
CA ALA A 35 -4.78 -12.81 0.85
C ALA A 35 -4.90 -12.72 2.39
N VAL A 36 -6.07 -13.05 2.93
CA VAL A 36 -6.33 -13.08 4.39
C VAL A 36 -5.25 -13.88 5.12
N VAL A 37 -4.96 -15.08 4.62
CA VAL A 37 -4.00 -16.02 5.21
C VAL A 37 -2.59 -15.42 5.32
N GLU A 38 -2.17 -14.59 4.38
CA GLU A 38 -0.83 -13.99 4.39
C GLU A 38 -0.67 -13.00 5.54
N TYR A 39 -1.71 -12.22 5.85
CA TYR A 39 -1.68 -11.31 6.99
C TYR A 39 -1.87 -12.06 8.30
N ASP A 40 -2.77 -13.02 8.38
CA ASP A 40 -2.99 -13.79 9.62
C ASP A 40 -1.73 -14.57 10.02
N GLN A 41 -0.93 -15.02 9.06
CA GLN A 41 0.37 -15.62 9.32
C GLN A 41 1.37 -14.68 10.01
N TRP A 42 1.27 -13.36 9.82
CA TRP A 42 2.15 -12.43 10.52
C TRP A 42 1.91 -12.44 12.02
N GLU A 43 0.65 -12.58 12.43
CA GLU A 43 0.28 -12.72 13.83
C GLU A 43 0.79 -14.03 14.42
N THR A 44 0.71 -15.14 13.67
CA THR A 44 1.17 -16.45 14.15
C THR A 44 2.69 -16.53 14.34
N VAL A 45 3.48 -15.78 13.58
CA VAL A 45 4.94 -15.70 13.75
C VAL A 45 5.39 -14.72 14.84
N GLY A 46 4.46 -14.27 15.70
CA GLY A 46 4.79 -13.49 16.90
C GLY A 46 4.63 -11.98 16.74
N ASN A 47 3.78 -11.51 15.82
CA ASN A 47 3.40 -10.09 15.71
C ASN A 47 1.93 -9.87 16.11
N PRO A 48 1.58 -9.89 17.41
CA PRO A 48 0.21 -9.67 17.85
C PRO A 48 -0.43 -8.42 17.24
N GLY A 49 -1.65 -8.57 16.73
CA GLY A 49 -2.40 -7.50 16.09
C GLY A 49 -2.05 -7.26 14.61
N TRP A 50 -1.04 -7.93 14.05
CA TRP A 50 -0.75 -7.92 12.61
C TRP A 50 -1.49 -9.08 11.92
N ASN A 51 -2.80 -8.93 11.76
CA ASN A 51 -3.68 -9.89 11.08
C ASN A 51 -4.57 -9.18 10.05
N TRP A 52 -5.34 -9.94 9.26
CA TRP A 52 -6.21 -9.39 8.22
C TRP A 52 -7.14 -8.30 8.76
N LYS A 53 -7.75 -8.51 9.93
CA LYS A 53 -8.71 -7.57 10.52
C LYS A 53 -8.08 -6.20 10.79
N SER A 54 -6.91 -6.18 11.41
CA SER A 54 -6.19 -4.93 11.69
C SER A 54 -5.62 -4.30 10.42
N MET A 55 -5.02 -5.12 9.55
CA MET A 55 -4.36 -4.67 8.33
C MET A 55 -5.37 -4.11 7.32
N SER A 56 -6.49 -4.80 7.09
CA SER A 56 -7.58 -4.30 6.23
C SER A 56 -8.15 -2.99 6.74
N THR A 57 -8.36 -2.85 8.06
CA THR A 57 -8.80 -1.58 8.66
C THR A 57 -7.82 -0.45 8.37
N ALA A 58 -6.52 -0.70 8.44
CA ALA A 58 -5.50 0.29 8.10
C ALA A 58 -5.46 0.61 6.59
N MET A 59 -5.60 -0.40 5.72
CA MET A 59 -5.68 -0.23 4.27
C MET A 59 -6.88 0.65 3.88
N LEU A 60 -8.05 0.41 4.46
CA LEU A 60 -9.25 1.21 4.20
C LEU A 60 -9.11 2.68 4.62
N LYS A 61 -8.33 2.96 5.67
CA LYS A 61 -8.01 4.34 6.07
C LYS A 61 -7.07 5.03 5.08
N ALA A 62 -6.17 4.27 4.45
CA ALA A 62 -5.25 4.80 3.45
C ALA A 62 -5.90 4.97 2.07
N GLU A 63 -6.88 4.14 1.75
CA GLU A 63 -7.47 4.00 0.41
C GLU A 63 -8.63 4.98 0.11
N ASN A 64 -8.62 5.47 -1.11
CA ASN A 64 -9.73 6.13 -1.79
C ASN A 64 -9.87 5.57 -3.21
N TYR A 65 -10.60 4.46 -3.33
CA TYR A 65 -10.84 3.76 -4.58
C TYR A 65 -12.10 4.29 -5.27
N THR A 66 -11.91 5.00 -6.38
CA THR A 66 -13.00 5.44 -7.25
C THR A 66 -13.58 4.26 -8.03
N GLY A 67 -14.84 3.92 -7.79
CA GLY A 67 -15.55 2.82 -8.47
C GLY A 67 -15.19 1.42 -7.98
N GLY A 68 -14.53 1.30 -6.82
CA GLY A 68 -14.19 0.00 -6.24
C GLY A 68 -15.41 -0.78 -5.74
N PRO A 69 -15.29 -2.12 -5.57
CA PRO A 69 -16.35 -2.95 -5.02
C PRO A 69 -16.65 -2.61 -3.56
N ALA A 70 -17.77 -3.13 -3.04
CA ALA A 70 -18.11 -3.02 -1.63
C ALA A 70 -16.95 -3.50 -0.73
N GLY A 71 -16.66 -2.74 0.33
CA GLY A 71 -15.49 -2.98 1.18
C GLY A 71 -14.20 -2.31 0.70
N SER A 72 -14.28 -1.36 -0.24
CA SER A 72 -13.16 -0.47 -0.59
C SER A 72 -13.21 0.81 0.25
N GLY A 73 -12.04 1.38 0.55
CA GLY A 73 -11.91 2.68 1.20
C GLY A 73 -12.21 3.80 0.22
N THR A 74 -12.88 4.87 0.67
CA THR A 74 -13.34 5.98 -0.19
C THR A 74 -12.92 7.35 0.33
N LYS A 75 -12.16 7.39 1.42
CA LYS A 75 -11.86 8.64 2.16
C LYS A 75 -10.37 8.83 2.45
N GLY A 76 -9.56 7.83 2.13
CA GLY A 76 -8.12 7.87 2.35
C GLY A 76 -7.41 8.86 1.43
N PRO A 77 -6.15 9.19 1.73
CA PRO A 77 -5.34 10.09 0.93
C PRO A 77 -4.83 9.45 -0.37
N LEU A 78 -4.69 8.12 -0.44
CA LEU A 78 -4.19 7.43 -1.63
C LEU A 78 -5.35 7.09 -2.55
N HIS A 79 -5.31 7.63 -3.75
CA HIS A 79 -6.28 7.33 -4.79
C HIS A 79 -5.94 6.04 -5.55
N ALA A 80 -6.97 5.24 -5.80
CA ALA A 80 -6.93 4.11 -6.71
C ALA A 80 -8.08 4.23 -7.73
N SER A 81 -7.84 3.78 -8.96
CA SER A 81 -8.84 3.77 -10.03
C SER A 81 -8.51 2.72 -11.08
N VAL A 82 -9.53 2.16 -11.73
CA VAL A 82 -9.34 1.34 -12.93
C VAL A 82 -9.05 2.26 -14.11
N SER A 83 -8.14 1.84 -15.00
CA SER A 83 -7.82 2.61 -16.22
C SER A 83 -9.10 2.87 -17.03
N ARG A 84 -9.31 4.13 -17.42
CA ARG A 84 -10.41 4.52 -18.31
C ARG A 84 -10.28 3.93 -19.73
N TYR A 85 -9.07 3.52 -20.10
CA TYR A 85 -8.77 2.98 -21.40
C TYR A 85 -8.21 1.57 -21.25
N VAL A 86 -8.94 0.62 -21.83
CA VAL A 86 -8.51 -0.77 -21.98
C VAL A 86 -8.28 -0.98 -23.48
N PRO A 87 -7.03 -1.21 -23.93
CA PRO A 87 -6.72 -1.54 -25.30
C PRO A 87 -7.55 -2.72 -25.81
N GLU A 88 -7.92 -2.72 -27.10
CA GLU A 88 -8.80 -3.73 -27.69
C GLU A 88 -8.30 -5.16 -27.47
N HIS A 89 -6.99 -5.38 -27.59
CA HIS A 89 -6.37 -6.69 -27.40
C HIS A 89 -6.51 -7.21 -25.96
N GLN A 90 -6.63 -6.34 -24.96
CA GLN A 90 -6.80 -6.75 -23.55
C GLN A 90 -8.25 -7.16 -23.23
N LYS A 91 -9.23 -6.73 -24.03
CA LYS A 91 -10.64 -7.08 -23.80
C LYS A 91 -10.91 -8.58 -23.91
N LEU A 92 -10.09 -9.30 -24.68
CA LEU A 92 -10.21 -10.74 -24.86
C LEU A 92 -9.64 -11.54 -23.67
N PHE A 93 -8.81 -10.93 -22.82
CA PHE A 93 -8.07 -11.66 -21.80
C PHE A 93 -8.99 -12.33 -20.76
N VAL A 94 -9.87 -11.57 -20.11
CA VAL A 94 -10.83 -12.10 -19.12
C VAL A 94 -11.73 -13.18 -19.73
N PRO A 95 -12.44 -12.94 -20.86
CA PRO A 95 -13.28 -13.96 -21.49
C PRO A 95 -12.52 -15.24 -21.88
N THR A 96 -11.31 -15.12 -22.42
CA THR A 96 -10.51 -16.29 -22.82
C THR A 96 -10.07 -17.10 -21.61
N VAL A 97 -9.63 -16.46 -20.53
CA VAL A 97 -9.22 -17.16 -19.30
C VAL A 97 -10.41 -17.85 -18.64
N VAL A 98 -11.57 -17.19 -18.57
CA VAL A 98 -12.79 -17.79 -18.03
C VAL A 98 -13.26 -18.96 -18.89
N GLY A 99 -13.38 -18.75 -20.20
CA GLY A 99 -13.97 -19.75 -21.12
C GLY A 99 -13.04 -20.92 -21.45
N SER A 100 -11.72 -20.70 -21.53
CA SER A 100 -10.77 -21.73 -21.98
C SER A 100 -10.06 -22.43 -20.84
N LEU A 101 -9.83 -21.73 -19.72
CA LEU A 101 -9.08 -22.28 -18.58
C LEU A 101 -9.98 -22.56 -17.35
N GLY A 102 -11.24 -22.11 -17.38
CA GLY A 102 -12.18 -22.28 -16.26
C GLY A 102 -11.81 -21.48 -15.01
N ILE A 103 -10.89 -20.51 -15.12
CA ILE A 103 -10.50 -19.65 -14.00
C ILE A 103 -11.57 -18.55 -13.87
N PRO A 104 -12.25 -18.41 -12.72
CA PRO A 104 -13.33 -17.45 -12.58
C PRO A 104 -12.83 -16.00 -12.59
N GLU A 105 -13.66 -15.11 -13.11
CA GLU A 105 -13.47 -13.68 -12.95
C GLU A 105 -13.66 -13.29 -11.47
N ASN A 106 -12.78 -12.45 -10.95
CA ASN A 106 -12.81 -12.00 -9.55
C ASN A 106 -12.65 -10.49 -9.43
N ASN A 107 -13.77 -9.78 -9.52
CA ASN A 107 -13.83 -8.33 -9.31
C ASN A 107 -13.76 -7.90 -7.84
N ASN A 108 -13.50 -8.84 -6.93
CA ASN A 108 -13.47 -8.62 -5.48
C ASN A 108 -12.13 -9.05 -4.84
N SER A 109 -11.05 -9.11 -5.63
CA SER A 109 -9.74 -9.59 -5.20
C SER A 109 -9.14 -8.84 -4.01
N LEU A 110 -9.53 -7.58 -3.82
CA LEU A 110 -9.10 -6.73 -2.70
C LEU A 110 -9.75 -7.11 -1.36
N GLN A 111 -10.64 -8.10 -1.31
CA GLN A 111 -11.26 -8.56 -0.06
C GLN A 111 -10.54 -9.76 0.57
N GLY A 112 -9.24 -9.91 0.28
CA GLY A 112 -8.40 -10.93 0.90
C GLY A 112 -8.50 -12.31 0.24
N ASN A 113 -9.14 -12.39 -0.94
CA ASN A 113 -9.10 -13.55 -1.81
C ASN A 113 -8.69 -13.13 -3.22
N PRO A 114 -7.38 -13.06 -3.52
CA PRO A 114 -6.87 -12.58 -4.80
C PRO A 114 -6.88 -13.63 -5.93
N ILE A 115 -7.64 -14.73 -5.78
CA ILE A 115 -7.68 -15.83 -6.76
C ILE A 115 -8.67 -15.50 -7.88
N GLY A 116 -8.23 -15.61 -9.14
CA GLY A 116 -9.07 -15.45 -10.33
C GLY A 116 -8.42 -14.54 -11.38
N VAL A 117 -9.23 -14.09 -12.34
CA VAL A 117 -8.83 -13.10 -13.36
C VAL A 117 -9.60 -11.79 -13.20
N MET A 118 -8.95 -10.64 -13.38
CA MET A 118 -9.57 -9.32 -13.19
C MET A 118 -8.77 -8.21 -13.84
N PHE A 119 -9.40 -7.04 -14.02
CA PHE A 119 -8.66 -5.80 -14.25
C PHE A 119 -8.24 -5.20 -12.92
N GLN A 120 -6.93 -5.10 -12.69
CA GLN A 120 -6.42 -4.52 -11.45
C GLN A 120 -6.50 -2.99 -11.49
N PRO A 121 -6.90 -2.34 -10.38
CA PRO A 121 -6.81 -0.89 -10.28
C PRO A 121 -5.35 -0.42 -10.23
N SER A 122 -5.17 0.83 -10.57
CA SER A 122 -3.89 1.54 -10.51
C SER A 122 -3.96 2.68 -9.49
N SER A 123 -2.81 2.99 -8.91
CA SER A 123 -2.59 4.09 -7.97
C SER A 123 -2.56 5.42 -8.71
N VAL A 124 -3.72 5.81 -9.24
CA VAL A 124 -3.93 6.99 -10.07
C VAL A 124 -5.17 7.72 -9.57
N ASN A 125 -5.07 9.03 -9.45
CA ASN A 125 -6.21 9.88 -9.12
C ASN A 125 -7.14 9.98 -10.34
N ALA A 126 -8.38 9.52 -10.19
CA ALA A 126 -9.37 9.48 -11.28
C ALA A 126 -9.77 10.87 -11.81
N THR A 127 -9.57 11.94 -11.04
CA THR A 127 -9.96 13.31 -11.42
C THR A 127 -8.95 13.95 -12.37
N ASN A 128 -7.65 13.83 -12.07
CA ASN A 128 -6.58 14.51 -12.82
C ASN A 128 -5.61 13.55 -13.53
N TYR A 129 -5.78 12.24 -13.36
CA TYR A 129 -4.96 11.18 -13.95
C TYR A 129 -3.47 11.28 -13.63
N VAL A 130 -3.14 11.85 -12.46
CA VAL A 130 -1.78 11.87 -11.93
C VAL A 130 -1.57 10.67 -11.01
N ARG A 131 -0.33 10.15 -11.01
CA ARG A 131 0.14 9.14 -10.05
C ARG A 131 -0.27 9.53 -8.63
N SER A 132 -0.90 8.62 -7.91
CA SER A 132 -1.12 8.70 -6.48
C SER A 132 -0.04 7.89 -5.76
N TYR A 133 0.73 8.53 -4.88
CA TYR A 133 1.80 7.87 -4.11
C TYR A 133 1.97 8.55 -2.75
N SER A 134 2.77 7.96 -1.87
CA SER A 134 2.87 8.40 -0.48
C SER A 134 3.21 9.89 -0.33
N ALA A 135 4.17 10.42 -1.11
CA ALA A 135 4.58 11.81 -0.92
C ALA A 135 3.49 12.81 -1.32
N ASN A 136 2.88 12.69 -2.52
CA ASN A 136 1.86 13.65 -2.93
C ASN A 136 0.52 13.46 -2.20
N ALA A 137 0.27 12.28 -1.62
CA ALA A 137 -0.93 12.00 -0.85
C ALA A 137 -0.84 12.49 0.61
N TYR A 138 0.30 12.27 1.27
CA TYR A 138 0.45 12.55 2.71
C TYR A 138 1.19 13.86 3.02
N LEU A 139 2.15 14.30 2.20
CA LEU A 139 2.89 15.56 2.50
C LEU A 139 1.97 16.79 2.56
N PRO A 140 0.97 16.96 1.67
CA PRO A 140 0.04 18.08 1.78
C PRO A 140 -0.85 18.04 3.02
N LYS A 141 -0.90 16.90 3.73
CA LYS A 141 -1.66 16.71 4.98
C LYS A 141 -0.78 16.85 6.23
N ALA A 142 0.52 17.03 6.07
CA ALA A 142 1.43 17.17 7.18
C ALA A 142 1.27 18.53 7.88
N GLY A 143 1.49 18.54 9.20
CA GLY A 143 1.54 19.78 9.97
C GLY A 143 2.88 20.50 9.83
N SER A 144 2.99 21.66 10.47
CA SER A 144 4.21 22.48 10.49
C SER A 144 5.38 21.85 11.25
N ASN A 145 5.15 20.72 11.92
CA ASN A 145 6.16 19.97 12.67
C ASN A 145 6.91 18.93 11.83
N LEU A 146 6.68 18.86 10.51
CA LEU A 146 7.38 17.96 9.60
C LEU A 146 8.56 18.66 8.91
N GLU A 147 9.76 18.12 9.08
CA GLU A 147 10.96 18.51 8.33
C GLU A 147 11.33 17.43 7.32
N ILE A 148 11.68 17.82 6.10
CA ILE A 148 12.01 16.90 5.00
C ILE A 148 13.42 17.20 4.49
N LEU A 149 14.34 16.26 4.76
CA LEU A 149 15.70 16.32 4.25
C LEU A 149 15.81 15.46 2.99
N THR A 150 15.87 16.13 1.84
CA THR A 150 16.06 15.48 0.54
C THR A 150 17.55 15.28 0.25
N ASN A 151 17.90 14.37 -0.66
CA ASN A 151 19.31 14.07 -1.02
C ASN A 151 20.22 13.73 0.18
N THR A 152 19.65 13.23 1.27
CA THR A 152 20.39 12.93 2.50
C THR A 152 20.37 11.42 2.74
N LEU A 153 21.55 10.81 2.84
CA LEU A 153 21.72 9.39 3.13
C LEU A 153 21.89 9.18 4.64
N VAL A 154 21.04 8.35 5.24
CA VAL A 154 21.22 7.94 6.64
C VAL A 154 22.39 6.96 6.71
N ALA A 155 23.49 7.36 7.36
CA ALA A 155 24.71 6.56 7.44
C ALA A 155 24.75 5.62 8.65
N LYS A 156 24.28 6.08 9.82
CA LYS A 156 24.26 5.30 11.06
C LYS A 156 23.22 5.82 12.04
N VAL A 157 22.86 4.97 12.99
CA VAL A 157 22.04 5.34 14.16
C VAL A 157 22.97 5.54 15.37
N ASN A 158 22.86 6.68 16.05
CA ASN A 158 23.63 6.95 17.27
C ASN A 158 22.89 6.38 18.49
N LEU A 159 23.42 5.31 19.09
CA LEU A 159 22.81 4.64 20.24
C LEU A 159 23.41 5.15 21.57
N LYS A 160 22.56 5.33 22.58
CA LYS A 160 22.98 5.59 23.97
C LYS A 160 22.73 4.34 24.81
N LYS A 161 23.69 3.95 25.64
CA LYS A 161 23.54 2.82 26.56
C LYS A 161 22.58 3.21 27.67
N GLN A 162 21.51 2.41 27.88
CA GLN A 162 20.69 2.54 29.07
C GLN A 162 21.28 1.68 30.18
N THR A 163 21.68 2.31 31.28
CA THR A 163 22.02 1.59 32.51
C THR A 163 20.71 1.18 33.17
N ARG A 164 20.40 -0.12 33.17
CA ARG A 164 19.31 -0.66 33.99
C ARG A 164 19.72 -0.57 35.46
N THR A 165 19.18 0.39 36.19
CA THR A 165 19.17 0.35 37.65
C THR A 165 18.28 -0.81 38.06
N SER A 166 18.87 -1.91 38.51
CA SER A 166 18.15 -3.02 39.14
C SER A 166 17.59 -2.52 40.46
N SER A 167 16.29 -2.23 40.53
CA SER A 167 15.61 -2.14 41.81
C SER A 167 15.43 -3.58 42.33
N SER A 168 16.25 -3.96 43.31
CA SER A 168 16.01 -5.19 44.07
C SER A 168 14.72 -5.01 44.85
N HIS A 169 13.61 -5.54 44.34
CA HIS A 169 12.46 -5.83 45.20
C HIS A 169 12.81 -7.12 45.95
N ARG A 170 13.21 -6.95 47.22
CA ARG A 170 13.21 -8.01 48.23
C ARG A 170 11.77 -8.26 48.68
#